data_AF-A0A1X7TAH7-F1
#
_entry.id   AF-A0A1X7TAH7-F1
#
_cell.length_a   1.000
_cell.length_b   1.000
_cell.length_c   1.000
_cell.angle_alpha   90.00
_cell.angle_beta   90.00
_cell.angle_gamma   90.00
#
_symmetry.space_group_name_H-M   'P 1'
#
loop_
_entity.id
_entity.type
_entity.pdbx_description
1 polymer ?
#
loop_
_entity_poly.entity_id
_entity_poly.type
_entity_poly.pdbx_seq_one_letter_code
_entity_poly.pdbx_strand_id
1 'polypeptide(L)'
;MTTVDPAQLKRTRTGHRGVATRRIGEVEAILASPDPGKIRLVQLRLGIRETLDSLRQLEKDLLPHIPEDEVTNEIERNEKVKDEIFAALAKIESLLSETAATTAPTSPAVIAPPRTTRLPKLTLKSFHGNLTGWGVFWDAYKAAVHLNTSLSDAEKFAYLNSLLEGKAREAVAGLSITDANYTEAVTILES
;
A
#
# COMPACT_ATOMS: atom_id res chain seq x y z
N MET A 1 -15.73 -26.58 3.37
CA MET A 1 -15.51 -25.22 3.93
C MET A 1 -14.46 -25.35 5.02
N THR A 2 -13.25 -24.87 4.77
CA THR A 2 -12.17 -24.91 5.76
C THR A 2 -12.42 -23.79 6.76
N THR A 3 -13.03 -24.10 7.90
CA THR A 3 -13.21 -23.14 8.99
C THR A 3 -11.84 -22.78 9.54
N VAL A 4 -11.42 -21.52 9.36
CA VAL A 4 -10.15 -21.01 9.84
C VAL A 4 -10.18 -20.95 11.38
N ASP A 5 -9.12 -21.43 12.03
CA ASP A 5 -9.02 -21.48 13.50
C ASP A 5 -8.95 -20.05 14.09
N PRO A 6 -9.84 -19.68 15.05
CA PRO A 6 -9.79 -18.39 15.73
C PRO A 6 -8.45 -18.08 16.41
N ALA A 7 -7.73 -19.09 16.92
CA ALA A 7 -6.39 -18.89 17.49
C ALA A 7 -5.37 -18.48 16.42
N GLN A 8 -5.47 -19.06 15.22
CA GLN A 8 -4.66 -18.68 14.07
C GLN A 8 -4.99 -17.26 13.59
N LEU A 9 -6.27 -16.88 13.56
CA LEU A 9 -6.71 -15.51 13.24
C LEU A 9 -6.16 -14.49 14.24
N LYS A 10 -6.25 -14.77 15.55
CA LYS A 10 -5.67 -13.91 16.61
C LYS A 10 -4.17 -13.73 16.43
N ARG A 11 -3.42 -14.83 16.19
CA ARG A 11 -1.97 -14.77 15.97
C ARG A 11 -1.61 -13.95 14.72
N THR A 12 -2.33 -14.16 13.63
CA THR A 12 -2.12 -13.45 12.36
C THR A 12 -2.39 -11.96 12.53
N ARG A 13 -3.47 -11.58 13.22
CA ARG A 13 -3.80 -10.20 13.56
C ARG A 13 -2.69 -9.53 14.36
N THR A 14 -2.16 -10.19 15.40
CA THR A 14 -1.05 -9.66 16.20
C THR A 14 0.18 -9.41 15.32
N GLY A 15 0.49 -10.30 14.38
CA GLY A 15 1.57 -10.09 13.40
C GLY A 15 1.35 -8.84 12.54
N HIS A 16 0.16 -8.66 11.96
CA HIS A 16 -0.16 -7.47 11.16
C HIS A 16 -0.12 -6.17 11.98
N ARG A 17 -0.58 -6.19 13.24
CA ARG A 17 -0.44 -5.04 14.14
C ARG A 17 1.03 -4.67 14.34
N GLY A 18 1.90 -5.65 14.58
CA GLY A 18 3.34 -5.42 14.68
C GLY A 18 3.95 -4.82 13.41
N VAL A 19 3.51 -5.28 12.23
CA VAL A 19 3.93 -4.69 10.94
C VAL A 19 3.46 -3.24 10.81
N ALA A 20 2.21 -2.93 11.20
CA ALA A 20 1.69 -1.56 11.19
C ALA A 20 2.53 -0.65 12.09
N THR A 21 2.75 -1.03 13.35
CA THR A 21 3.55 -0.26 14.30
C THR A 21 4.97 0.00 13.78
N ARG A 22 5.61 -1.00 13.18
CA ARG A 22 6.95 -0.83 12.58
C ARG A 22 6.93 0.16 11.41
N ARG A 23 5.96 0.05 10.50
CA ARG A 23 5.82 0.96 9.35
C ARG A 23 5.53 2.38 9.81
N ILE A 24 4.68 2.56 10.83
CA ILE A 24 4.39 3.86 11.45
C ILE A 24 5.66 4.46 12.05
N GLY A 25 6.42 3.69 12.83
CA GLY A 25 7.69 4.17 13.39
C GLY A 25 8.71 4.59 12.32
N GLU A 26 8.75 3.87 11.18
CA GLU A 26 9.57 4.24 10.04
C GLU A 26 9.10 5.54 9.36
N VAL A 27 7.78 5.75 9.26
CA VAL A 27 7.22 7.02 8.80
C VAL A 27 7.67 8.15 9.71
N GLU A 28 7.46 8.06 11.03
CA GLU A 28 7.88 9.10 11.98
C GLU A 28 9.39 9.40 11.88
N ALA A 29 10.23 8.37 11.71
CA ALA A 29 11.67 8.55 11.54
C ALA A 29 12.03 9.31 10.25
N ILE A 30 11.34 9.03 9.13
CA ILE A 30 11.55 9.74 7.87
C ILE A 30 11.02 11.17 7.95
N LEU A 31 9.88 11.39 8.61
CA LEU A 31 9.31 12.73 8.82
C LEU A 31 10.19 13.61 9.72
N ALA A 32 10.99 13.01 10.60
CA ALA A 32 11.97 13.72 11.42
C ALA A 32 13.27 14.08 10.65
N SER A 33 13.46 13.55 9.44
CA SER A 33 14.61 13.87 8.58
C SER A 33 14.39 15.21 7.86
N PRO A 34 15.43 16.06 7.70
CA PRO A 34 15.34 17.31 6.94
C PRO A 34 15.11 17.09 5.44
N ASP A 35 15.46 15.91 4.91
CA ASP A 35 15.13 15.48 3.55
C ASP A 35 14.33 14.17 3.62
N PRO A 36 12.99 14.25 3.72
CA PRO A 36 12.15 13.07 3.76
C PRO A 36 12.14 12.41 2.38
N GLY A 37 12.77 11.24 2.26
CA GLY A 37 12.82 10.46 1.03
C GLY A 37 11.42 10.11 0.51
N LYS A 38 10.89 10.93 -0.41
CA LYS A 38 9.49 10.88 -0.87
C LYS A 38 9.09 9.53 -1.46
N ILE A 39 10.01 8.89 -2.19
CA ILE A 39 9.81 7.54 -2.73
C ILE A 39 9.52 6.53 -1.60
N ARG A 40 10.27 6.62 -0.51
CA ARG A 40 10.08 5.72 0.64
C ARG A 40 8.77 6.00 1.36
N LEU A 41 8.37 7.27 1.47
CA LEU A 41 7.06 7.64 2.01
C LEU A 41 5.91 7.09 1.17
N VAL A 42 6.00 7.15 -0.17
CA VAL A 42 5.00 6.54 -1.08
C VAL A 42 4.92 5.03 -0.86
N GLN A 43 6.05 4.34 -0.76
CA GLN A 43 6.11 2.90 -0.48
C GLN A 43 5.49 2.54 0.88
N LEU A 44 5.83 3.31 1.93
CA LEU A 44 5.30 3.10 3.27
C LEU A 44 3.78 3.32 3.30
N ARG A 45 3.28 4.35 2.62
CA ARG A 45 1.84 4.61 2.50
C ARG A 45 1.09 3.43 1.87
N LEU A 46 1.61 2.89 0.76
CA LEU A 46 1.03 1.71 0.09
C LEU A 46 1.01 0.50 1.03
N GLY A 47 2.15 0.19 1.66
CA GLY A 47 2.25 -0.92 2.61
C GLY A 47 1.31 -0.75 3.81
N ILE A 48 1.22 0.46 4.37
CA ILE A 48 0.32 0.74 5.50
C ILE A 48 -1.15 0.52 5.11
N ARG A 49 -1.57 0.95 3.90
CA ARG A 49 -2.93 0.69 3.38
C ARG A 49 -3.20 -0.82 3.24
N GLU A 50 -2.26 -1.59 2.71
CA GLU A 50 -2.39 -3.05 2.59
C GLU A 50 -2.49 -3.74 3.96
N THR A 51 -1.71 -3.29 4.95
CA THR A 51 -1.82 -3.79 6.33
C THR A 51 -3.17 -3.47 6.93
N LEU A 52 -3.71 -2.27 6.70
CA LEU A 52 -5.03 -1.85 7.18
C LEU A 52 -6.13 -2.76 6.61
N ASP A 53 -6.10 -3.05 5.32
CA ASP A 53 -7.09 -3.93 4.70
C ASP A 53 -6.97 -5.37 5.21
N SER A 54 -5.75 -5.84 5.46
CA SER A 54 -5.54 -7.14 6.10
C SER A 54 -6.10 -7.20 7.52
N LEU A 55 -5.91 -6.15 8.32
CA LEU A 55 -6.46 -6.03 9.66
C LEU A 55 -7.99 -5.99 9.66
N ARG A 56 -8.61 -5.21 8.75
CA ARG A 56 -10.07 -5.15 8.58
C ARG A 56 -10.68 -6.50 8.25
N GLN A 57 -10.02 -7.27 7.39
CA GLN A 57 -10.50 -8.60 7.03
C GLN A 57 -10.39 -9.56 8.22
N LEU A 58 -9.25 -9.56 8.93
CA LEU A 58 -9.06 -10.39 10.13
C LEU A 58 -10.03 -10.04 11.25
N GLU A 59 -10.34 -8.76 11.43
CA GLU A 59 -11.35 -8.30 12.38
C GLU A 59 -12.74 -8.84 12.03
N LYS A 60 -13.15 -8.71 10.77
CA LYS A 60 -14.43 -9.27 10.29
C LYS A 60 -14.54 -10.77 10.55
N ASP A 61 -13.45 -11.50 10.31
CA ASP A 61 -13.43 -12.96 10.46
C ASP A 61 -13.32 -13.39 11.93
N LEU A 62 -12.72 -12.56 12.80
CA LEU A 62 -12.52 -12.89 14.20
C LEU A 62 -13.67 -12.44 15.12
N LEU A 63 -14.34 -11.33 14.81
CA LEU A 63 -15.38 -10.73 15.64
C LEU A 63 -16.48 -11.72 16.09
N PRO A 64 -16.98 -12.64 15.24
CA PRO A 64 -17.98 -13.63 15.65
C PRO A 64 -17.49 -14.67 16.67
N HIS A 65 -16.17 -14.78 16.85
CA HIS A 65 -15.53 -15.75 17.73
C HIS A 65 -15.01 -15.12 19.03
N ILE A 66 -15.29 -13.83 19.26
CA ILE A 66 -14.88 -13.14 20.49
C ILE A 66 -15.97 -13.31 21.54
N PRO A 67 -15.62 -13.70 22.78
CA PRO A 67 -16.57 -13.72 23.89
C PRO A 67 -17.24 -12.35 24.09
N GLU A 68 -18.52 -12.36 24.45
CA GLU A 68 -19.32 -11.13 24.60
C GLU A 68 -18.73 -10.20 25.68
N ASP A 69 -18.13 -10.74 26.72
CA ASP A 69 -17.46 -10.01 27.79
C ASP A 69 -16.09 -9.42 27.35
N GLU A 70 -15.50 -9.93 26.27
CA GLU A 70 -14.25 -9.42 25.70
C GLU A 70 -14.44 -8.49 24.49
N VAL A 71 -15.64 -8.49 23.88
CA VAL A 71 -15.89 -7.84 22.58
C VAL A 71 -15.59 -6.34 22.60
N THR A 72 -16.03 -5.63 23.64
CA THR A 72 -15.83 -4.18 23.78
C THR A 72 -14.33 -3.84 23.85
N ASN A 73 -13.60 -4.57 24.69
CA ASN A 73 -12.16 -4.38 24.87
C ASN A 73 -11.38 -4.72 23.59
N GLU A 74 -11.87 -5.63 22.76
CA GLU A 74 -11.24 -5.89 21.48
C GLU A 74 -11.54 -4.79 20.45
N ILE A 75 -12.78 -4.31 20.39
CA ILE A 75 -13.17 -3.21 19.50
C ILE A 75 -12.31 -1.99 19.79
N GLU A 76 -12.17 -1.58 21.06
CA GLU A 76 -11.33 -0.44 21.44
C GLU A 76 -9.87 -0.61 21.02
N ARG A 77 -9.30 -1.82 21.20
CA ARG A 77 -7.92 -2.10 20.76
C ARG A 77 -7.77 -2.07 19.24
N ASN A 78 -8.78 -2.53 18.49
CA ASN A 78 -8.79 -2.45 17.03
C ASN A 78 -8.85 -1.00 16.56
N GLU A 79 -9.76 -0.20 17.12
CA GLU A 79 -9.93 1.21 16.75
C GLU A 79 -8.66 2.01 17.02
N LYS A 80 -8.01 1.82 18.18
CA LYS A 80 -6.74 2.49 18.48
C LYS A 80 -5.66 2.24 17.40
N VAL A 81 -5.52 1.00 16.94
CA VAL A 81 -4.54 0.68 15.88
C VAL A 81 -4.93 1.32 14.55
N LYS A 82 -6.23 1.38 14.22
CA LYS A 82 -6.71 2.05 13.00
C LYS A 82 -6.44 3.55 13.06
N ASP A 83 -6.67 4.19 14.20
CA ASP A 83 -6.41 5.62 14.40
C ASP A 83 -4.93 5.95 14.21
N GLU A 84 -4.02 5.15 14.77
CA GLU A 84 -2.58 5.30 14.57
C GLU A 84 -2.18 5.15 13.09
N ILE A 85 -2.78 4.18 12.39
CA ILE A 85 -2.58 3.99 10.94
C ILE A 85 -3.08 5.20 10.15
N PHE A 86 -4.29 5.68 10.43
CA PHE A 86 -4.87 6.83 9.72
C PHE A 86 -4.05 8.10 9.96
N ALA A 87 -3.60 8.34 11.19
CA ALA A 87 -2.73 9.46 11.51
C ALA A 87 -1.42 9.40 10.70
N ALA A 88 -0.78 8.24 10.62
CA ALA A 88 0.43 8.08 9.82
C ALA A 88 0.18 8.31 8.33
N LEU A 89 -0.92 7.77 7.77
CA LEU A 89 -1.30 8.01 6.37
C LEU A 89 -1.54 9.50 6.09
N ALA A 90 -2.25 10.20 6.98
CA ALA A 90 -2.53 11.62 6.84
C ALA A 90 -1.25 12.46 6.84
N LYS A 91 -0.28 12.14 7.72
CA LYS A 91 1.04 12.81 7.72
C LYS A 91 1.79 12.62 6.42
N ILE A 92 1.79 11.39 5.88
CA ILE A 92 2.43 11.10 4.59
C ILE A 92 1.76 11.91 3.47
N GLU A 93 0.42 11.94 3.44
CA GLU A 93 -0.33 12.66 2.41
C GLU A 93 -0.10 14.17 2.48
N SER A 94 -0.01 14.75 3.69
CA SER A 94 0.35 16.17 3.87
C SER A 94 1.68 16.50 3.21
N LEU A 95 2.76 15.74 3.50
CA LEU A 95 4.07 16.01 2.91
C LEU A 95 4.14 15.76 1.40
N LEU A 96 3.46 14.72 0.92
CA LEU A 96 3.42 14.45 -0.52
C LEU A 96 2.63 15.53 -1.27
N SER A 97 1.60 16.12 -0.65
CA SER A 97 0.81 17.22 -1.24
C SER A 97 1.51 18.59 -1.18
N GLU A 98 2.29 18.90 -0.14
CA GLU A 98 3.05 20.16 -0.01
C GLU A 98 4.10 20.33 -1.13
N THR A 99 4.52 19.25 -1.78
CA THR A 99 5.44 19.29 -2.92
C THR A 99 4.77 19.79 -4.21
N ALA A 100 3.44 19.74 -4.32
CA ALA A 100 2.72 20.15 -5.53
C ALA A 100 2.33 21.64 -5.56
N ALA A 101 2.51 22.38 -4.46
CA ALA A 101 2.01 23.75 -4.31
C ALA A 101 3.03 24.85 -4.69
N THR A 102 3.77 24.68 -5.78
CA THR A 102 4.47 25.79 -6.46
C THR A 102 4.18 25.75 -7.96
N THR A 103 2.94 26.01 -8.34
CA THR A 103 2.55 26.80 -9.54
C THR A 103 1.02 26.99 -9.58
N ALA A 104 0.57 28.19 -9.22
CA ALA A 104 -0.63 28.95 -9.64
C ALA A 104 -2.08 28.36 -9.53
N PRO A 105 -3.11 29.22 -9.36
CA PRO A 105 -4.51 28.82 -9.10
C PRO A 105 -5.35 28.72 -10.38
N THR A 106 -6.46 27.95 -10.37
CA THR A 106 -7.84 28.35 -10.80
C THR A 106 -8.76 27.14 -11.10
N SER A 107 -9.93 27.16 -10.45
CA SER A 107 -11.25 26.56 -10.79
C SER A 107 -11.67 25.14 -10.34
N PRO A 108 -12.96 24.95 -9.93
CA PRO A 108 -13.48 23.72 -9.33
C PRO A 108 -14.30 22.87 -10.33
N ALA A 109 -14.17 21.55 -10.28
CA ALA A 109 -15.13 20.66 -10.94
C ALA A 109 -15.20 19.23 -10.34
N VAL A 110 -16.38 18.95 -9.77
CA VAL A 110 -17.13 17.68 -9.72
C VAL A 110 -16.58 16.49 -8.91
N ILE A 111 -17.25 16.26 -7.77
CA ILE A 111 -17.12 15.10 -6.89
C ILE A 111 -17.87 13.92 -7.53
N ALA A 112 -17.17 12.81 -7.82
CA ALA A 112 -17.76 11.51 -8.09
C ALA A 112 -17.53 10.56 -6.89
N PRO A 113 -18.51 9.71 -6.51
CA PRO A 113 -18.37 8.85 -5.34
C PRO A 113 -17.42 7.67 -5.60
N PRO A 114 -16.59 7.25 -4.62
CA PRO A 114 -15.63 6.17 -4.80
C PRO A 114 -16.34 4.81 -4.82
N ARG A 115 -16.16 4.06 -5.91
CA ARG A 115 -16.59 2.68 -6.05
C ARG A 115 -15.62 1.77 -5.30
N THR A 116 -16.07 1.10 -4.25
CA THR A 116 -15.29 0.16 -3.45
C THR A 116 -15.37 -1.25 -4.07
N THR A 117 -14.45 -1.58 -4.97
CA THR A 117 -14.29 -2.97 -5.41
C THR A 117 -13.29 -3.68 -4.51
N ARG A 118 -13.77 -4.60 -3.68
CA ARG A 118 -12.93 -5.55 -2.93
C ARG A 118 -12.19 -6.45 -3.92
N LEU A 119 -10.86 -6.40 -3.93
CA LEU A 119 -10.03 -7.35 -4.70
C LEU A 119 -9.32 -8.36 -3.78
N PRO A 120 -9.14 -9.61 -4.23
CA PRO A 120 -8.47 -10.67 -3.47
C PRO A 120 -7.00 -10.33 -3.22
N LYS A 121 -6.51 -10.63 -2.00
CA LYS A 121 -5.12 -10.42 -1.56
C LYS A 121 -4.15 -11.14 -2.52
N LEU A 122 -3.43 -10.36 -3.32
CA LEU A 122 -2.44 -10.86 -4.27
C LEU A 122 -1.04 -10.67 -3.66
N THR A 123 -0.44 -11.73 -3.14
CA THR A 123 0.99 -11.76 -2.81
C THR A 123 1.79 -11.76 -4.10
N LEU A 124 2.09 -10.56 -4.62
CA LEU A 124 2.97 -10.39 -5.79
C LEU A 124 4.38 -10.83 -5.41
N LYS A 125 4.92 -11.83 -6.12
CA LYS A 125 6.31 -12.26 -5.99
C LYS A 125 7.21 -11.27 -6.74
N SER A 126 8.41 -11.02 -6.21
CA SER A 126 9.42 -10.17 -6.85
C SER A 126 9.76 -10.65 -8.26
N PHE A 127 9.91 -9.73 -9.20
CA PHE A 127 10.26 -10.00 -10.59
C PHE A 127 11.74 -9.71 -10.85
N HIS A 128 12.51 -10.76 -11.16
CA HIS A 128 13.96 -10.67 -11.36
C HIS A 128 14.40 -10.30 -12.80
N GLY A 129 13.46 -10.11 -13.73
CA GLY A 129 13.77 -9.85 -15.15
C GLY A 129 13.88 -11.10 -16.04
N ASN A 130 13.18 -12.18 -15.70
CA ASN A 130 13.09 -13.36 -16.57
C ASN A 130 11.94 -13.19 -17.57
N LEU A 131 12.25 -13.24 -18.87
CA LEU A 131 11.29 -13.06 -19.98
C LEU A 131 10.04 -13.96 -19.86
N THR A 132 10.19 -15.20 -19.40
CA THR A 132 9.08 -16.15 -19.24
C THR A 132 8.12 -15.81 -18.08
N GLY A 133 8.50 -14.87 -17.20
CA GLY A 133 7.74 -14.48 -16.02
C GLY A 133 7.04 -13.13 -16.12
N TRP A 134 7.36 -12.31 -17.13
CA TRP A 134 6.81 -10.95 -17.25
C TRP A 134 5.30 -10.96 -17.42
N GLY A 135 4.74 -11.78 -18.32
CA GLY A 135 3.29 -11.82 -18.55
C GLY A 135 2.48 -12.19 -17.30
N VAL A 136 2.91 -13.21 -16.55
CA VAL A 136 2.24 -13.65 -15.31
C VAL A 136 2.35 -12.58 -14.21
N PHE A 137 3.53 -11.96 -14.08
CA PHE A 137 3.75 -10.86 -13.15
C PHE A 137 2.91 -9.63 -13.52
N TRP A 138 2.89 -9.26 -14.80
CA TRP A 138 2.21 -8.10 -15.32
C TRP A 138 0.70 -8.25 -15.22
N ASP A 139 0.11 -9.41 -15.53
CA ASP A 139 -1.33 -9.63 -15.37
C ASP A 139 -1.76 -9.48 -13.89
N ALA A 140 -0.94 -10.02 -12.98
CA ALA A 140 -1.15 -9.91 -11.55
C ALA A 140 -1.02 -8.46 -11.06
N TYR A 141 0.06 -7.77 -11.45
CA TYR A 141 0.31 -6.38 -11.13
C TYR A 141 -0.76 -5.46 -11.74
N LYS A 142 -1.21 -5.78 -12.96
CA LYS A 142 -2.18 -4.99 -13.70
C LYS A 142 -3.54 -5.00 -13.02
N ALA A 143 -4.00 -6.19 -12.62
CA ALA A 143 -5.24 -6.35 -11.88
C ALA A 143 -5.21 -5.68 -10.50
N ALA A 144 -4.07 -5.73 -9.80
CA ALA A 144 -3.94 -5.19 -8.45
C ALA A 144 -3.70 -3.67 -8.41
N VAL A 145 -2.91 -3.14 -9.35
CA VAL A 145 -2.31 -1.80 -9.25
C VAL A 145 -2.49 -0.97 -10.52
N HIS A 146 -2.16 -1.49 -11.70
CA HIS A 146 -2.24 -0.68 -12.94
C HIS A 146 -3.66 -0.18 -13.22
N LEU A 147 -4.67 -1.04 -13.03
CA LEU A 147 -6.08 -0.72 -13.26
C LEU A 147 -6.72 0.07 -12.10
N ASN A 148 -6.01 0.28 -11.00
CA ASN A 148 -6.53 1.01 -9.85
C ASN A 148 -6.47 2.52 -10.12
N THR A 149 -7.63 3.12 -10.36
CA THR A 149 -7.77 4.56 -10.63
C THR A 149 -7.62 5.44 -9.39
N SER A 150 -7.54 4.83 -8.21
CA SER A 150 -7.26 5.55 -6.94
C SER A 150 -5.76 5.74 -6.69
N LEU A 151 -4.90 5.26 -7.61
CA LEU A 151 -3.45 5.42 -7.57
C LEU A 151 -2.98 6.26 -8.75
N SER A 152 -2.07 7.21 -8.48
CA SER A 152 -1.36 7.95 -9.53
C SER A 152 -0.33 7.07 -10.23
N ASP A 153 0.13 7.46 -11.42
CA ASP A 153 1.09 6.67 -12.17
C ASP A 153 2.47 6.62 -11.51
N ALA A 154 2.87 7.67 -10.79
CA ALA A 154 4.04 7.69 -9.91
C ALA A 154 3.88 6.71 -8.74
N GLU A 155 2.68 6.59 -8.18
CA GLU A 155 2.39 5.66 -7.08
C GLU A 155 2.41 4.22 -7.55
N LYS A 156 1.86 3.96 -8.74
CA LYS A 156 2.00 2.68 -9.43
C LYS A 156 3.47 2.40 -9.70
N PHE A 157 4.22 3.32 -10.31
CA PHE A 157 5.63 3.11 -10.61
C PHE A 157 6.47 2.85 -9.35
N ALA A 158 6.20 3.56 -8.25
CA ALA A 158 6.85 3.31 -6.97
C ALA A 158 6.63 1.87 -6.47
N TYR A 159 5.42 1.35 -6.64
CA TYR A 159 5.07 -0.01 -6.27
C TYR A 159 5.71 -1.03 -7.22
N LEU A 160 5.61 -0.81 -8.54
CA LEU A 160 6.28 -1.62 -9.56
C LEU A 160 7.76 -1.75 -9.21
N ASN A 161 8.47 -0.63 -9.03
CA ASN A 161 9.89 -0.60 -8.73
C ASN A 161 10.25 -1.32 -7.41
N SER A 162 9.35 -1.37 -6.43
CA SER A 162 9.58 -2.13 -5.20
C SER A 162 9.50 -3.65 -5.39
N LEU A 163 8.82 -4.10 -6.45
CA LEU A 163 8.67 -5.51 -6.81
C LEU A 163 9.73 -5.96 -7.82
N LEU A 164 10.52 -5.04 -8.39
CA LEU A 164 11.59 -5.38 -9.33
C LEU A 164 12.88 -5.73 -8.57
N GLU A 165 13.53 -6.79 -9.02
CA GLU A 165 14.83 -7.23 -8.53
C GLU A 165 15.76 -7.56 -9.70
N GLY A 166 17.06 -7.66 -9.44
CA GLY A 166 18.07 -8.01 -10.44
C GLY A 166 17.98 -7.16 -11.71
N LYS A 167 17.97 -7.81 -12.87
CA LYS A 167 18.02 -7.16 -14.19
C LYS A 167 16.83 -6.23 -14.46
N ALA A 168 15.64 -6.58 -13.97
CA ALA A 168 14.46 -5.74 -14.13
C ALA A 168 14.61 -4.40 -13.39
N ARG A 169 15.18 -4.44 -12.19
CA ARG A 169 15.45 -3.23 -11.40
C ARG A 169 16.53 -2.37 -12.04
N GLU A 170 17.58 -2.99 -12.57
CA GLU A 170 18.65 -2.29 -13.29
C GLU A 170 18.12 -1.58 -14.55
N ALA A 171 17.21 -2.22 -15.30
CA ALA A 171 16.66 -1.68 -16.54
C ALA A 171 15.89 -0.36 -16.35
N VAL A 172 15.23 -0.18 -15.21
CA VAL A 172 14.47 1.04 -14.89
C VAL A 172 15.18 1.97 -13.91
N ALA A 173 16.40 1.63 -13.48
CA ALA A 173 17.14 2.40 -12.46
C ALA A 173 17.46 3.84 -12.89
N GLY A 174 17.53 4.10 -14.20
CA GLY A 174 17.73 5.43 -14.76
C GLY A 174 16.46 6.31 -14.81
N LEU A 175 15.29 5.75 -14.54
CA LEU A 175 14.02 6.46 -14.57
C LEU A 175 13.65 6.98 -13.19
N SER A 176 13.38 8.28 -13.10
CA SER A 176 12.79 8.87 -11.90
C SER A 176 11.36 8.37 -11.71
N ILE A 177 10.97 8.07 -10.47
CA ILE A 177 9.61 7.63 -10.14
C ILE A 177 8.65 8.83 -10.24
N THR A 178 8.09 9.02 -11.42
CA THR A 178 7.16 10.09 -11.77
C THR A 178 6.02 9.54 -12.62
N ASP A 179 4.91 10.27 -12.72
CA ASP A 179 3.78 9.86 -13.58
C ASP A 179 4.22 9.74 -15.05
N ALA A 180 5.06 10.68 -15.51
CA ALA A 180 5.56 10.73 -16.88
C ALA A 180 6.41 9.50 -17.26
N ASN A 181 7.19 8.97 -16.33
CA ASN A 181 8.13 7.87 -16.61
C ASN A 181 7.52 6.48 -16.40
N TYR A 182 6.30 6.39 -15.86
CA TYR A 182 5.68 5.09 -15.57
C TYR A 182 5.47 4.25 -16.84
N THR A 183 4.90 4.85 -17.89
CA THR A 183 4.64 4.17 -19.16
C THR A 183 5.95 3.70 -19.83
N GLU A 184 7.00 4.51 -19.73
CA GLU A 184 8.33 4.16 -20.24
C GLU A 184 8.94 2.99 -19.47
N ALA A 185 8.84 3.00 -18.14
CA ALA A 185 9.30 1.90 -17.29
C ALA A 185 8.61 0.58 -17.63
N VAL A 186 7.29 0.60 -17.86
CA VAL A 186 6.52 -0.59 -18.27
C VAL A 186 6.99 -1.11 -19.62
N THR A 187 7.24 -0.21 -20.58
CA THR A 187 7.70 -0.57 -21.93
C THR A 187 9.08 -1.22 -21.89
N ILE A 188 10.00 -0.70 -21.07
CA ILE A 188 11.33 -1.28 -20.87
C ILE A 188 11.25 -2.70 -20.28
N LEU A 189 10.33 -2.93 -19.36
CA LEU A 189 10.19 -4.23 -18.68
C LEU A 189 9.48 -5.29 -19.54
N GLU A 190 8.73 -4.86 -20.55
CA GLU A 190 8.09 -5.73 -21.54
C GLU A 190 9.07 -6.17 -22.65
N SER A 191 10.22 -5.51 -22.78
CA SER A 191 11.20 -5.72 -23.86
C SER A 191 12.11 -6.95 -23.72
#